data_AF-A0A7W0D0D0-F1
#
_entry.id   AF-A0A7W0D0D0-F1
#
_cell.length_a   1.000
_cell.length_b   1.000
_cell.length_c   1.000
_cell.angle_alpha   90.00
_cell.angle_beta   90.00
_cell.angle_gamma   90.00
#
_symmetry.space_group_name_H-M   'P 1'
#
loop_
_entity.id
_entity.type
_entity.pdbx_description
1 polymer ?
#
loop_
_entity_poly.entity_id
_entity_poly.type
_entity_poly.pdbx_seq_one_letter_code
_entity_poly.pdbx_strand_id
1 'polypeptide(L)' 'MIPPPETFRVSSRRVACDGSGHGIDPALGHPRIYIEIDERGFGECGYCDRRFVLSGGPADSDPSVAAY' A
#
# COMPACT_ATOMS: atom_id res chain seq x y z
N MET A 1 -13.83 16.86 -3.22
CA MET A 1 -13.86 15.40 -3.35
C MET A 1 -12.44 14.92 -3.16
N ILE A 2 -12.14 14.22 -2.07
CA ILE A 2 -10.80 13.68 -1.79
C ILE A 2 -10.68 12.40 -2.63
N PRO A 3 -9.62 12.23 -3.43
CA PRO A 3 -9.42 11.00 -4.20
C PRO A 3 -9.36 9.80 -3.26
N PRO A 4 -9.92 8.65 -3.65
CA PRO A 4 -9.86 7.45 -2.83
C PRO A 4 -8.40 7.10 -2.51
N PRO A 5 -8.13 6.52 -1.34
CA PRO A 5 -6.79 6.09 -0.96
C PRO A 5 -6.25 5.10 -1.99
N GLU A 6 -4.99 5.31 -2.36
CA GLU A 6 -4.31 4.51 -3.36
C GLU A 6 -4.06 3.11 -2.81
N THR A 7 -4.45 2.08 -3.58
CA THR A 7 -4.33 0.70 -3.18
C THR A 7 -3.37 -0.03 -4.11
N PHE A 8 -2.47 -0.82 -3.52
CA PHE A 8 -1.44 -1.60 -4.20
C PHE A 8 -1.58 -3.08 -3.87
N ARG A 9 -1.42 -3.96 -4.86
CA ARG A 9 -1.28 -5.40 -4.65
C ARG A 9 0.18 -5.77 -4.42
N VAL A 10 0.42 -6.50 -3.36
CA VAL A 10 1.74 -7.01 -2.96
C VAL A 10 1.73 -8.53 -2.89
N SER A 11 2.85 -9.16 -3.21
CA SER A 11 3.00 -10.61 -3.12
C SER A 11 3.45 -11.09 -1.72
N SER A 12 3.87 -10.17 -0.85
CA SER A 12 4.47 -10.48 0.44
C SER A 12 3.68 -9.84 1.57
N ARG A 13 3.56 -10.55 2.71
CA ARG A 13 2.92 -10.01 3.93
C ARG A 13 3.70 -8.89 4.59
N ARG A 14 4.97 -8.70 4.25
CA ARG A 14 5.79 -7.59 4.72
C ARG A 14 6.16 -6.70 3.55
N VAL A 15 5.78 -5.43 3.64
CA VAL A 15 5.95 -4.44 2.57
C VAL A 15 6.74 -3.28 3.12
N ALA A 16 7.74 -2.80 2.37
CA ALA A 16 8.41 -1.54 2.70
C ALA A 16 7.70 -0.41 1.96
N CYS A 17 7.26 0.63 2.65
CA CYS A 17 6.77 1.86 2.03
C CYS A 17 7.75 2.98 2.33
N ASP A 18 8.30 3.61 1.30
CA ASP A 18 9.30 4.69 1.37
C ASP A 18 8.72 6.05 0.94
N GLY A 19 7.39 6.17 0.85
CA GLY A 19 6.71 7.40 0.48
C GLY A 19 6.94 7.85 -0.98
N SER A 20 7.75 7.13 -1.75
CA SER A 20 7.95 7.35 -3.19
C SER A 20 6.77 6.82 -3.99
N GLY A 21 6.45 7.44 -5.13
CA GLY A 21 5.36 7.03 -6.02
C GLY A 21 4.63 8.22 -6.63
N HIS A 22 4.01 8.03 -7.81
CA HIS A 22 3.26 9.09 -8.53
C HIS A 22 4.03 10.41 -8.75
N GLY A 23 5.37 10.33 -8.88
CA GLY A 23 6.24 11.51 -9.05
C GLY A 23 6.57 12.25 -7.76
N ILE A 24 6.18 11.73 -6.59
CA ILE A 24 6.61 12.25 -5.29
C ILE A 24 7.98 11.65 -4.97
N ASP A 25 8.96 12.54 -4.78
CA ASP A 25 10.28 12.17 -4.32
C ASP A 25 10.17 11.57 -2.90
N PRO A 26 10.86 10.47 -2.58
CA PRO A 26 10.87 9.90 -1.23
C PRO A 26 11.25 10.91 -0.14
N ALA A 27 11.98 11.99 -0.47
CA ALA A 27 12.27 13.09 0.45
C ALA A 27 11.04 13.92 0.87
N LEU A 28 9.97 13.92 0.06
CA LEU A 28 8.72 14.65 0.32
C LEU A 28 7.60 13.77 0.89
N GLY A 29 7.77 12.45 0.86
CA GLY A 29 6.84 11.51 1.46
C GLY A 29 7.11 11.30 2.95
N HIS A 30 7.71 10.16 3.29
CA HIS A 30 8.05 9.79 4.66
C HIS A 30 9.26 8.83 4.67
N PRO A 31 9.95 8.66 5.82
CA PRO A 31 11.00 7.66 5.96
C PRO A 31 10.49 6.26 5.63
N ARG A 32 11.36 5.38 5.12
CA ARG A 32 11.01 3.98 4.87
C ARG A 32 10.49 3.33 6.14
N ILE A 33 9.24 2.85 6.07
CA ILE A 33 8.63 2.03 7.10
C ILE A 33 8.31 0.64 6.53
N TYR A 34 8.09 -0.31 7.44
CA TYR A 34 7.65 -1.65 7.09
C TYR A 34 6.25 -1.86 7.62
N ILE A 35 5.38 -2.33 6.74
CA ILE A 35 3.97 -2.60 6.99
C ILE A 35 3.81 -4.11 6.98
N GLU A 36 3.14 -4.63 7.99
CA GLU A 36 2.81 -6.03 8.10
C GLU A 36 1.32 -6.22 7.79
N ILE A 37 1.03 -7.11 6.86
CA ILE A 37 -0.31 -7.48 6.44
C ILE A 37 -0.84 -8.56 7.38
N ASP A 38 -1.96 -8.24 8.02
CA ASP A 38 -2.65 -9.13 8.93
C ASP A 38 -3.58 -10.11 8.20
N GLU A 39 -4.38 -10.85 8.97
CA GLU A 39 -5.29 -11.89 8.45
C GLU A 39 -6.43 -11.33 7.59
N ARG A 40 -6.72 -10.02 7.66
CA ARG A 40 -7.66 -9.35 6.76
C ARG A 40 -7.10 -9.24 5.34
N GLY A 41 -5.81 -9.53 5.14
CA GLY A 41 -5.17 -9.54 3.83
C GLY A 41 -4.78 -8.16 3.32
N PHE A 42 -4.82 -7.13 4.17
CA PHE A 42 -4.29 -5.81 3.83
C PHE A 42 -3.55 -5.15 5.00
N GLY A 43 -2.73 -4.15 4.70
CA GLY A 43 -2.07 -3.26 5.66
C GLY A 43 -2.04 -1.83 5.11
N GLU A 44 -1.94 -0.84 5.98
CA GLU A 44 -2.02 0.57 5.60
C GLU A 44 -0.77 1.32 6.07
N CYS A 45 -0.28 2.24 5.23
CA CYS A 45 0.77 3.17 5.63
C CYS A 45 0.15 4.33 6.41
N GLY A 46 0.54 4.53 7.66
CA GLY A 46 0.05 5.63 8.50
C GLY A 46 0.52 7.05 8.11
N TYR A 47 1.23 7.21 6.99
CA TYR A 47 1.71 8.51 6.51
C TYR A 47 1.05 8.94 5.20
N CYS A 48 1.02 8.05 4.21
CA CYS A 48 0.51 8.33 2.88
C CYS A 48 -0.87 7.70 2.61
N ASP A 49 -1.47 7.07 3.63
CA ASP A 49 -2.77 6.40 3.58
C ASP A 49 -2.91 5.35 2.46
N ARG A 50 -1.77 4.90 1.90
CA ARG A 50 -1.72 3.85 0.90
C ARG A 50 -2.05 2.52 1.54
N ARG A 51 -2.90 1.75 0.86
CA ARG A 51 -3.30 0.41 1.29
C ARG A 51 -2.58 -0.65 0.47
N PHE A 52 -1.95 -1.60 1.14
CA PHE A 52 -1.27 -2.74 0.54
C PHE A 52 -2.09 -3.99 0.75
N VAL A 53 -2.54 -4.61 -0.32
CA VAL A 53 -3.39 -5.81 -0.33
C VAL A 53 -2.56 -7.00 -0.78
N LEU A 54 -2.61 -8.09 -0.03
CA LEU A 54 -1.91 -9.33 -0.38
C LEU A 54 -2.61 -9.99 -1.58
N SER A 55 -1.87 -10.22 -2.67
CA SER A 55 -2.37 -10.91 -3.85
C SER A 55 -2.88 -12.30 -3.50
N GLY A 56 -4.11 -12.62 -3.90
CA GLY A 56 -4.78 -13.88 -3.54
C GLY A 56 -5.21 -13.98 -2.06
N GLY A 57 -5.06 -12.90 -1.29
CA GLY A 57 -5.56 -12.79 0.07
C GLY A 57 -7.05 -12.42 0.13
N PRO A 58 -7.66 -12.44 1.33
CA PRO A 58 -9.09 -12.18 1.49
C PRO A 58 -9.54 -10.76 1.13
N ALA A 59 -8.61 -9.79 1.05
CA ALA A 59 -8.87 -8.42 0.61
C ALA A 59 -8.64 -8.18 -0.90
N ASP A 60 -8.21 -9.19 -1.66
CA ASP A 60 -7.93 -9.09 -3.09
C ASP A 60 -9.20 -9.21 -3.94
N SER A 61 -10.16 -8.31 -3.72
CA SER A 61 -11.49 -8.36 -4.36
C SER A 61 -11.68 -7.35 -5.48
N ASP A 62 -10.86 -6.30 -5.53
CA ASP A 62 -11.01 -5.22 -6.50
C ASP A 62 -10.04 -5.43 -7.67
N PRO A 63 -10.48 -5.42 -8.94
CA PRO A 63 -9.60 -5.61 -10.10
C PRO A 63 -8.83 -4.34 -10.49
N SER A 64 -9.25 -3.15 -10.03
CA SER A 64 -8.65 -1.85 -10.40
C SER A 64 -7.38 -1.48 -9.61
N VAL A 65 -7.02 -2.30 -8.62
CA VAL A 65 -5.81 -2.17 -7.82
C VAL A 65 -4.55 -2.36 -8.68
N ALA A 66 -3.61 -1.42 -8.58
CA ALA A 66 -2.32 -1.49 -9.27
C ALA A 66 -1.38 -2.50 -8.59
N ALA A 67 -0.44 -3.08 -9.34
CA ALA A 67 0.65 -3.84 -8.74
C ALA A 67 1.63 -2.88 -8.05
N TYR A 68 2.14 -3.29 -6.88
CA TYR A 68 3.15 -2.54 -6.12
C TYR A 68 4.51 -2.49 -6.81
#